data_AF-A0A528AT37-F1
#
_entry.id   AF-A0A528AT37-F1
#
_cell.length_a   1.000
_cell.length_b   1.000
_cell.length_c   1.000
_cell.angle_alpha   90.00
_cell.angle_beta   90.00
_cell.angle_gamma   90.00
#
_symmetry.space_group_name_H-M   'P 1'
#
loop_
_entity.id
_entity.type
_entity.pdbx_description
1 polymer ?
#
loop_
_entity_poly.entity_id
_entity_poly.type
_entity_poly.pdbx_seq_one_letter_code
_entity_poly.pdbx_strand_id
1 'polypeptide(L)' 'MPSLFDILAQAQNGNGMQALAQQFGLSQQQAQSAVEALLPAFSQGLKSSTSDPYGLGAFMTAMASG' A
#
# COMPACT_ATOMS: atom_id res chain seq x y z
N MET A 1 -1.44 5.10 14.11
CA MET A 1 -2.20 5.26 12.85
C MET A 1 -1.93 4.00 12.04
N PRO A 2 -2.96 3.24 11.63
CA PRO A 2 -2.75 2.13 10.71
C PRO A 2 -2.00 2.65 9.48
N SER A 3 -1.04 1.87 8.99
CA SER A 3 -0.29 2.27 7.79
C SER A 3 -1.27 2.38 6.60
N LEU A 4 -0.96 3.18 5.57
CA LEU A 4 -1.75 3.15 4.33
C LEU A 4 -1.83 1.73 3.75
N PHE A 5 -0.82 0.92 4.04
CA PHE A 5 -0.84 -0.50 3.76
C PHE A 5 -1.89 -1.28 4.57
N ASP A 6 -2.00 -1.07 5.88
CA ASP A 6 -3.11 -1.62 6.69
C ASP A 6 -4.45 -1.17 6.12
N ILE A 7 -4.55 0.10 5.72
CA ILE A 7 -5.76 0.62 5.10
C ILE A 7 -6.03 -0.08 3.78
N LEU A 8 -5.03 -0.40 2.94
CA LEU A 8 -5.21 -1.13 1.67
C LEU A 8 -5.48 -2.64 1.88
N ALA A 9 -4.82 -3.26 2.85
CA ALA A 9 -4.98 -4.65 3.20
C ALA A 9 -6.35 -4.90 3.88
N GLN A 10 -6.81 -3.93 4.68
CA GLN A 10 -8.14 -3.95 5.30
C GLN A 10 -9.22 -3.32 4.42
N ALA A 11 -8.86 -2.44 3.48
CA ALA A 11 -9.80 -1.90 2.49
C ALA A 11 -10.35 -3.08 1.71
N GLN A 12 -11.67 -3.18 1.70
CA GLN A 12 -12.39 -4.26 1.04
C GLN A 12 -12.17 -5.64 1.67
N ASN A 13 -11.86 -5.72 2.97
CA ASN A 13 -11.93 -6.97 3.74
C ASN A 13 -10.93 -8.05 3.25
N GLY A 14 -9.69 -7.65 2.96
CA GLY A 14 -8.66 -8.55 2.43
C GLY A 14 -8.67 -8.73 0.91
N ASN A 15 -9.64 -8.16 0.19
CA ASN A 15 -9.68 -8.21 -1.27
C ASN A 15 -8.52 -7.46 -1.94
N GLY A 16 -7.91 -6.47 -1.27
CA GLY A 16 -6.70 -5.80 -1.79
C GLY A 16 -5.55 -6.77 -2.03
N MET A 17 -5.37 -7.74 -1.12
CA MET A 17 -4.36 -8.79 -1.26
C MET A 17 -4.72 -9.79 -2.37
N GLN A 18 -5.99 -10.13 -2.53
CA GLN A 18 -6.45 -10.97 -3.65
C GLN A 18 -6.29 -10.26 -5.00
N ALA A 19 -6.56 -8.95 -5.07
CA ALA A 19 -6.38 -8.17 -6.29
C ALA A 19 -4.89 -8.10 -6.68
N LEU A 20 -4.00 -7.87 -5.71
CA LEU A 20 -2.55 -7.94 -5.92
C LEU A 20 -2.12 -9.34 -6.36
N ALA A 21 -2.61 -10.38 -5.69
CA ALA A 21 -2.33 -11.76 -6.06
C ALA A 21 -2.73 -12.06 -7.52
N GLN A 22 -3.93 -11.66 -7.94
CA GLN A 22 -4.39 -11.83 -9.32
C GLN A 22 -3.59 -11.01 -10.32
N GLN A 23 -3.27 -9.76 -9.98
CA GLN A 23 -2.55 -8.83 -10.86
C GLN A 23 -1.09 -9.23 -11.09
N PHE A 24 -0.45 -9.84 -10.09
CA PHE A 24 0.92 -10.32 -10.18
C PHE A 24 1.03 -11.84 -10.43
N GLY A 25 -0.10 -12.54 -10.60
CA GLY A 25 -0.13 -13.99 -10.79
C GLY A 25 0.42 -14.79 -9.60
N LEU A 26 0.33 -14.23 -8.39
CA LEU A 26 0.81 -14.83 -7.15
C LEU A 26 -0.29 -15.60 -6.42
N SER A 27 0.10 -16.59 -5.61
CA SER A 27 -0.82 -17.16 -4.63
C SER A 27 -1.10 -16.17 -3.50
N GLN A 28 -2.21 -16.33 -2.77
CA GLN A 28 -2.56 -15.44 -1.66
C GLN A 28 -1.45 -15.39 -0.58
N GLN A 29 -0.83 -16.54 -0.28
CA GLN A 29 0.33 -16.62 0.62
C GLN A 29 1.57 -15.91 0.06
N GLN A 30 1.88 -16.09 -1.23
CA GLN A 30 3.01 -15.39 -1.85
C GLN A 30 2.80 -13.88 -1.88
N ALA A 31 1.58 -13.43 -2.18
CA ALA A 31 1.24 -12.02 -2.13
C ALA A 31 1.45 -11.48 -0.71
N GLN A 32 1.00 -12.20 0.32
CA GLN A 32 1.19 -11.80 1.72
C GLN A 32 2.68 -11.66 2.08
N SER A 33 3.50 -12.68 1.79
CA SER A 33 4.93 -12.63 2.07
C SER A 33 5.68 -11.58 1.25
N ALA A 34 5.33 -11.40 -0.02
CA ALA A 34 5.93 -10.39 -0.88
C ALA A 34 5.63 -8.99 -0.34
N VAL A 35 4.38 -8.77 0.04
CA VAL A 35 3.95 -7.51 0.64
C VAL A 35 4.66 -7.27 1.95
N GLU A 36 4.71 -8.24 2.88
CA GLU A 36 5.46 -8.15 4.15
C GLU A 36 6.94 -7.78 3.94
N ALA A 37 7.60 -8.37 2.93
CA ALA A 37 8.98 -8.06 2.58
C ALA A 37 9.15 -6.66 1.96
N LEU A 38 8.12 -6.14 1.30
CA LEU A 38 8.12 -4.82 0.65
C LEU A 38 7.65 -3.70 1.59
N LEU A 39 6.97 -4.02 2.71
CA LEU A 39 6.50 -3.05 3.70
C LEU A 39 7.58 -2.11 4.23
N PRO A 40 8.80 -2.55 4.61
CA PRO A 40 9.79 -1.64 5.15
C PRO A 40 10.22 -0.60 4.12
N ALA A 41 10.44 -1.01 2.88
CA ALA A 41 10.82 -0.09 1.79
C ALA A 41 9.66 0.84 1.40
N PHE A 42 8.44 0.31 1.30
CA PHE A 42 7.24 1.10 0.99
C PHE A 42 6.92 2.11 2.10
N SER A 43 6.98 1.69 3.37
CA SER A 43 6.80 2.57 4.53
C SER A 43 7.86 3.64 4.60
N GLN A 44 9.12 3.32 4.26
CA GLN A 44 10.21 4.28 4.24
C GLN A 44 10.04 5.30 3.10
N GLY A 45 9.63 4.86 1.90
CA GLY A 45 9.28 5.75 0.79
C GLY A 45 8.09 6.65 1.13
N LEU A 46 7.03 6.09 1.72
CA LEU A 46 5.88 6.85 2.17
C LEU A 46 6.26 7.86 3.25
N LYS A 47 7.01 7.45 4.29
CA LYS A 47 7.52 8.36 5.32
C LYS A 47 8.38 9.46 4.70
N SER A 48 9.23 9.16 3.73
CA SER A 48 10.01 10.18 3.03
C SER A 48 9.12 11.17 2.26
N SER A 49 8.07 10.68 1.59
CA SER A 49 7.11 11.51 0.86
C SER A 49 6.18 12.33 1.78
N THR A 50 5.83 11.82 2.96
CA THR A 50 4.97 12.53 3.92
C THR A 50 5.74 13.37 4.94
N SER A 51 7.04 13.13 5.09
CA SER A 51 7.95 14.03 5.82
C SER A 51 8.09 15.37 5.09
N ASP A 52 7.77 15.40 3.80
CA ASP A 52 7.63 16.62 3.02
C ASP A 52 6.13 17.02 2.95
N PRO A 53 5.72 18.17 3.52
CA PRO A 53 4.35 18.66 3.46
C PRO A 53 3.78 18.72 2.02
N TYR A 54 4.64 18.91 1.01
CA TYR A 54 4.24 18.90 -0.40
C TYR A 54 3.92 17.50 -0.92
N GLY A 55 4.67 16.48 -0.50
CA GLY A 55 4.48 15.10 -0.96
C GLY A 55 3.22 14.45 -0.39
N LEU A 56 2.80 14.85 0.80
CA LEU A 56 1.52 14.46 1.40
C LEU A 56 0.33 15.03 0.61
N GLY A 57 0.43 16.30 0.19
CA GLY A 57 -0.57 16.94 -0.68
C GLY A 57 -0.70 16.26 -2.03
N ALA A 58 0.43 15.99 -2.72
CA ALA A 58 0.44 15.30 -4.00
C ALA A 58 -0.16 13.88 -3.91
N PHE A 59 0.12 13.16 -2.82
CA PHE A 59 -0.45 11.84 -2.56
C PHE A 59 -1.98 11.90 -2.36
N MET A 60 -2.47 12.85 -1.56
CA MET A 60 -3.91 13.05 -1.34
C MET A 60 -4.62 13.47 -2.63
N THR A 61 -4.01 14.31 -3.45
CA THR A 61 -4.55 14.68 -4.77
C THR A 61 -4.64 13.45 -5.67
N ALA A 62 -3.57 12.66 -5.80
CA ALA A 62 -3.56 11.46 -6.64
C ALA A 62 -4.64 10.43 -6.23
N MET A 63 -4.89 10.29 -4.93
CA MET A 63 -5.97 9.45 -4.39
C MET A 63 -7.37 10.04 -4.62
N ALA A 64 -7.52 11.36 -4.55
CA ALA A 64 -8.81 12.04 -4.75
C ALA A 64 -9.18 12.21 -6.23
N SER A 65 -8.19 12.18 -7.12
CA SER A 65 -8.37 12.27 -8.57
C SER A 65 -8.50 10.91 -9.26
N GLY A 66 -8.54 9.81 -8.49
CA GLY A 66 -8.72 8.44 -8.98
C GLY A 66 -10.19 8.00 -8.98
#